data_AF-A0A7J2PP70-F1
#
_entry.id   AF-A0A7J2PP70-F1
#
_cell.length_a   1.000
_cell.length_b   1.000
_cell.length_c   1.000
_cell.angle_alpha   90.00
_cell.angle_beta   90.00
_cell.angle_gamma   90.00
#
_symmetry.space_group_name_H-M   'P 1'
#
loop_
_entity.id
_entity.type
_entity.pdbx_description
1 polymer ?
#
loop_
_entity_poly.entity_id
_entity_poly.type
_entity_poly.pdbx_seq_one_letter_code
_entity_poly.pdbx_strand_id
1 'polypeptide(L)' 'MNIVKSLIISCSRRTDIPAFLMTWIIERLKEGYVDVVNSFNKNQVTRIFLNQSK' A
#
# COMPACT_ATOMS: atom_id res chain seq x y z
N MET A 1 -16.39 -17.08 8.76
CA MET A 1 -15.66 -15.79 8.81
C MET A 1 -14.40 -15.93 7.98
N ASN A 2 -14.36 -15.31 6.80
CA ASN A 2 -13.12 -15.26 6.00
C ASN A 2 -12.20 -14.22 6.62
N ILE A 3 -11.18 -14.68 7.33
CA ILE A 3 -10.12 -13.81 7.83
C ILE A 3 -9.24 -13.47 6.62
N VAL A 4 -9.47 -12.30 6.03
CA VAL A 4 -8.54 -11.75 5.05
C VAL A 4 -7.29 -11.36 5.82
N LYS A 5 -6.22 -12.13 5.63
CA LYS A 5 -4.92 -11.87 6.26
C LYS A 5 -4.25 -10.73 5.49
N SER A 6 -4.53 -9.48 5.89
CA SER A 6 -3.79 -8.33 5.37
C SER A 6 -2.34 -8.42 5.86
N LEU A 7 -1.38 -8.15 4.98
CA LEU A 7 0.02 -8.07 5.36
C LEU A 7 0.23 -6.82 6.23
N ILE A 8 0.27 -6.99 7.55
CA ILE A 8 0.61 -5.92 8.49
C ILE A 8 2.13 -5.88 8.59
N ILE A 9 2.74 -4.79 8.12
CA ILE A 9 4.18 -4.55 8.24
C ILE A 9 4.39 -3.45 9.25
N SER A 10 5.20 -3.74 10.28
CA SER A 10 5.73 -2.71 11.17
C SER A 10 6.84 -1.95 10.44
N CYS A 11 6.49 -0.85 9.78
CA CYS A 11 7.44 -0.04 8.99
C CYS A 11 8.16 1.01 9.85
N SER A 12 8.64 0.64 11.04
CA SER A 12 9.35 1.59 11.91
C SER A 12 10.69 2.05 11.31
N ARG A 13 11.24 1.27 10.35
CA ARG A 13 12.36 1.67 9.50
C ARG A 13 11.85 1.91 8.08
N ARG A 14 12.31 3.02 7.49
CA ARG A 14 11.95 3.44 6.12
C ARG A 14 12.37 2.43 5.03
N THR A 15 13.17 1.42 5.40
CA THR A 15 13.70 0.39 4.52
C THR A 15 12.94 -0.94 4.56
N ASP A 16 12.03 -1.15 5.52
CA ASP A 16 11.32 -2.44 5.65
C ASP A 16 10.37 -2.69 4.47
N ILE A 17 9.71 -1.63 3.97
CA ILE A 17 8.78 -1.76 2.85
C ILE A 17 9.53 -2.18 1.58
N PRO A 18 10.63 -1.51 1.15
CA PRO A 18 11.43 -2.04 0.04
C PRO A 18 12.03 -3.42 0.32
N ALA A 19 12.51 -3.71 1.54
CA ALA A 19 13.16 -4.99 1.83
C ALA A 19 12.22 -6.20 1.71
N PHE A 20 10.97 -6.07 2.15
CA PHE A 20 10.02 -7.19 2.22
C PHE A 20 8.88 -7.12 1.20
N LEU A 21 8.67 -5.95 0.58
CA LEU A 21 7.58 -5.71 -0.37
C LEU A 21 8.03 -5.13 -1.71
N MET A 22 9.32 -5.23 -2.08
CA MET A 22 9.80 -4.62 -3.33
C MET A 22 8.96 -5.01 -4.56
N THR A 23 8.58 -6.28 -4.67
CA THR A 23 7.73 -6.76 -5.77
C THR A 23 6.41 -6.01 -5.84
N TRP A 24 5.72 -5.88 -4.69
CA TRP A 24 4.47 -5.13 -4.61
C TRP A 24 4.68 -3.65 -4.96
N ILE A 25 5.76 -3.03 -4.48
CA ILE A 25 6.09 -1.63 -4.82
C ILE A 25 6.24 -1.47 -6.33
N ILE A 26 7.01 -2.34 -6.99
CA ILE A 26 7.24 -2.28 -8.43
C ILE A 26 5.93 -2.42 -9.20
N GLU A 27 5.04 -3.33 -8.79
CA GLU A 27 3.72 -3.48 -9.41
C GLU A 27 2.87 -2.22 -9.28
N ARG A 28 2.79 -1.63 -8.07
CA ARG A 28 2.01 -0.41 -7.85
C ARG A 28 2.58 0.80 -8.59
N LEU A 29 3.91 0.90 -8.70
CA LEU A 29 4.57 1.92 -9.51
C LEU A 29 4.24 1.77 -11.01
N LYS A 30 4.18 0.54 -11.52
CA LYS A 30 3.74 0.26 -12.90
C LYS A 30 2.27 0.60 -13.12
N GLU A 31 1.41 0.32 -12.13
CA GLU A 31 -0.02 0.66 -12.17
C GLU A 31 -0.26 2.19 -12.04
N GLY A 32 0.67 2.91 -11.42
CA GLY A 32 0.64 4.36 -11.30
C GLY A 32 -0.29 4.90 -10.21
N TYR A 33 -0.85 4.03 -9.37
CA TYR A 33 -1.66 4.44 -8.22
C TYR A 33 -1.68 3.36 -7.11
N VAL A 34 -2.12 3.73 -5.92
CA VAL A 34 -2.43 2.83 -4.81
C VAL A 34 -3.73 3.24 -4.13
N ASP A 35 -4.54 2.26 -3.73
CA ASP A 35 -5.70 2.49 -2.88
C ASP A 35 -5.32 2.29 -1.42
N VAL A 36 -5.58 3.31 -0.59
CA VAL A 36 -5.29 3.32 0.84
C VAL A 36 -6.59 3.31 1.62
N VAL A 37 -6.74 2.30 2.47
CA VAL A 37 -7.89 2.17 3.38
C VAL A 37 -7.62 2.98 4.65
N ASN A 38 -8.59 3.79 5.08
CA ASN A 38 -8.50 4.47 6.37
C ASN A 38 -8.55 3.45 7.52
N SER A 39 -7.55 3.48 8.40
CA SER A 39 -7.47 2.57 9.56
C SER A 39 -8.65 2.71 10.53
N PHE A 40 -9.24 3.91 10.64
CA PHE A 40 -10.39 4.19 11.51
C PHE A 40 -11.74 3.88 10.84
N ASN A 41 -11.81 3.90 9.50
CA ASN A 41 -13.01 3.58 8.74
C ASN A 41 -12.67 2.75 7.50
N LYS A 42 -12.82 1.42 7.62
CA LYS A 42 -12.48 0.47 6.54
C LYS A 42 -13.30 0.65 5.26
N ASN A 43 -14.45 1.33 5.33
CA ASN A 43 -15.28 1.61 4.16
C ASN A 43 -14.78 2.84 3.38
N GLN A 44 -13.88 3.63 3.96
CA GLN A 44 -13.28 4.78 3.30
C GLN A 44 -11.96 4.36 2.65
N VAL A 45 -11.93 4.47 1.32
CA VAL A 45 -10.77 4.15 0.49
C VAL A 45 -10.39 5.39 -0.32
N THR A 46 -9.11 5.76 -0.26
CA THR A 46 -8.55 6.90 -0.99
C THR A 46 -7.54 6.41 -2.01
N ARG A 47 -7.71 6.81 -3.27
CA ARG A 47 -6.73 6.55 -4.33
C ARG A 47 -5.63 7.61 -4.33
N ILE A 48 -4.38 7.18 -4.25
CA ILE A 48 -3.18 8.01 -4.35
C ILE A 48 -2.52 7.70 -5.68
N PHE A 49 -2.37 8.71 -6.53
CA PHE A 49 -1.63 8.58 -7.78
C PHE A 49 -0.12 8.67 -7.51
N LEU A 50 0.65 7.77 -8.14
CA LEU A 50 2.11 7.66 -8.02
C LEU A 50 2.84 8.24 -9.23
N ASN A 51 2.13 8.81 -10.19
CA ASN A 51 2.73 9.49 -11.33
C ASN A 51 3.16 10.92 -10.96
N GLN A 52 4.27 11.38 -11.53
CA GLN A 52 4.74 12.77 -11.40
C GLN A 52 4.04 13.74 -12.35
N SER A 53 3.11 13.27 -13.17
CA SER A 53 2.36 14.11 -14.11
C SER A 53 1.27 14.88 -13.38
N LYS A 54 1.68 15.96 -12.71
CA LYS A 54 0.85 17.11 -12.41
C LYS A 54 1.18 18.22 -13.38
#